data_AF-A0A839P9S3-F1
#
_entry.id   AF-A0A839P9S3-F1
#
_cell.length_a   1.000
_cell.length_b   1.000
_cell.length_c   1.000
_cell.angle_alpha   90.00
_cell.angle_beta   90.00
_cell.angle_gamma   90.00
#
_symmetry.space_group_name_H-M   'P 1'
#
loop_
_entity.id
_entity.type
_entity.pdbx_description
1 polymer ?
#
loop_
_entity_poly.entity_id
_entity_poly.type
_entity_poly.pdbx_seq_one_letter_code
_entity_poly.pdbx_strand_id
1 'polypeptide(L)' 'MTNDVPHPYSIAVEPLKKPEGQFGWALRKHGKLTERSDRTFTSEAKAFENAMNAIDRNVTGYGSR' A
#
# COMPACT_ATOMS: atom_id res chain seq x y z
N MET A 1 2.48 -13.10 12.87
CA MET A 1 3.21 -11.81 12.83
C MET A 1 2.19 -10.76 12.51
N THR A 2 1.90 -9.85 13.44
CA THR A 2 1.03 -8.71 13.19
C THR A 2 1.74 -7.82 12.19
N ASN A 3 1.18 -7.74 10.99
CA ASN A 3 1.58 -6.80 9.96
C ASN A 3 1.18 -5.38 10.42
N ASP A 4 1.83 -4.89 11.48
CA ASP A 4 1.47 -3.65 12.15
C ASP A 4 1.89 -2.48 11.27
N VAL A 5 0.92 -1.98 10.51
CA VAL A 5 1.07 -0.77 9.71
C VAL A 5 1.33 0.40 10.68
N PRO A 6 2.44 1.14 10.53
CA PRO A 6 2.79 2.19 11.48
C PRO A 6 1.72 3.29 11.46
N HIS A 7 1.23 3.71 12.63
CA HIS A 7 0.35 4.86 12.73
C HIS A 7 1.07 6.13 12.23
N PRO A 8 0.44 7.02 11.44
CA PRO A 8 -0.98 7.13 11.10
C PRO A 8 -1.38 6.46 9.78
N TYR A 9 -0.60 5.50 9.31
CA TYR A 9 -0.82 4.83 8.05
C TYR A 9 -1.78 3.65 8.19
N SER A 10 -2.46 3.33 7.10
CA SER A 10 -3.34 2.16 6.98
C SER A 10 -3.26 1.64 5.55
N ILE A 11 -3.02 0.33 5.41
CA ILE A 11 -2.96 -0.34 4.12
C ILE A 11 -4.26 -1.10 3.92
N ALA A 12 -4.93 -0.86 2.80
CA ALA A 12 -6.05 -1.67 2.32
C ALA A 12 -5.60 -2.43 1.08
N VAL A 13 -5.51 -3.75 1.16
CA VAL A 13 -5.25 -4.61 0.00
C VAL A 13 -6.59 -5.11 -0.52
N GLU A 14 -6.85 -4.89 -1.81
CA GLU A 14 -8.10 -5.28 -2.45
C GLU A 14 -7.83 -6.09 -3.72
N PRO A 15 -8.56 -7.18 -3.96
CA PRO A 15 -8.50 -7.89 -5.22
C PRO A 15 -9.04 -6.99 -6.33
N LEU A 16 -8.27 -6.89 -7.42
CA LEU A 16 -8.65 -6.14 -8.60
C LEU A 16 -9.66 -6.95 -9.40
N LYS A 17 -10.75 -6.29 -9.80
CA LYS A 17 -11.76 -6.90 -10.68
C LYS A 17 -11.21 -7.20 -12.08
N LYS A 18 -10.19 -6.46 -12.53
CA LYS A 18 -9.49 -6.65 -13.81
C LYS A 18 -8.05 -6.13 -13.70
N PRO A 19 -7.02 -6.90 -14.12
CA PRO A 19 -7.03 -8.33 -14.45
C PRO A 19 -7.45 -9.21 -13.28
N GLU A 20 -8.25 -10.24 -13.57
CA GLU A 20 -8.79 -11.17 -12.57
C GLU A 20 -7.66 -11.97 -11.91
N GLY A 21 -7.75 -12.18 -10.59
CA GLY A 21 -6.71 -12.85 -9.81
C GLY A 21 -5.52 -11.98 -9.39
N GLN A 22 -5.58 -10.67 -9.67
CA GLN A 22 -4.57 -9.73 -9.18
C GLN A 22 -5.08 -8.89 -8.01
N PHE A 23 -4.14 -8.30 -7.27
CA PHE A 23 -4.37 -7.51 -6.07
C PHE A 23 -3.76 -6.12 -6.25
N GLY A 24 -4.51 -5.12 -5.83
CA GLY A 24 -4.02 -3.75 -5.67
C GLY A 24 -3.95 -3.41 -4.18
N TRP A 25 -3.22 -2.35 -3.87
CA TRP A 25 -3.18 -1.80 -2.51
C TRP A 25 -3.49 -0.31 -2.54
N ALA A 26 -4.05 0.19 -1.44
CA ALA A 26 -4.31 1.58 -1.19
C ALA A 26 -3.74 1.97 0.17
N LEU A 27 -2.87 2.97 0.18
CA LEU A 27 -2.27 3.52 1.39
C LEU A 27 -3.03 4.77 1.80
N ARG A 28 -3.51 4.77 3.04
CA ARG A 28 -4.17 5.91 3.67
C ARG A 28 -3.33 6.43 4.81
N LYS A 29 -3.26 7.75 4.96
CA LYS A 29 -2.67 8.44 6.12
C LYS A 29 -3.78 9.25 6.80
N HIS A 30 -4.02 9.01 8.09
CA HIS A 30 -5.15 9.59 8.82
C HIS A 30 -6.51 9.41 8.11
N GLY A 31 -6.73 8.24 7.52
CA GLY A 31 -7.96 7.92 6.78
C GLY A 31 -8.06 8.53 5.37
N LYS A 32 -7.16 9.46 5.00
CA LYS A 32 -7.10 10.05 3.66
C LYS A 32 -6.22 9.20 2.74
N LEU A 33 -6.69 8.92 1.53
CA LEU A 33 -5.89 8.23 0.52
C LEU A 33 -4.65 9.08 0.18
N THR A 34 -3.48 8.55 0.45
CA THR A 34 -2.20 9.18 0.15
C THR A 34 -1.61 8.61 -1.13
N GLU A 35 -1.66 7.29 -1.26
CA GLU A 35 -1.08 6.59 -2.38
C GLU A 35 -1.94 5.37 -2.73
N ARG A 36 -1.94 4.99 -4.00
CA ARG A 36 -2.62 3.79 -4.49
C ARG A 36 -1.67 3.10 -5.44
N SER A 37 -1.66 1.78 -5.39
CA SER A 37 -0.92 1.02 -6.38
C SER A 37 -1.49 1.28 -7.76
N ASP A 38 -0.61 1.73 -8.64
CA ASP A 38 -0.78 1.74 -10.08
C ASP A 38 -0.52 0.36 -10.69
N ARG A 39 0.24 -0.49 -9.98
CA ARG A 39 0.59 -1.85 -10.39
C ARG A 39 -0.33 -2.89 -9.78
N THR A 40 -0.43 -4.00 -10.50
CA THR A 40 -1.20 -5.16 -10.10
C THR A 40 -0.24 -6.24 -9.59
N PHE A 41 -0.59 -6.89 -8.49
CA PHE A 41 0.22 -7.95 -7.88
C PHE A 41 -0.48 -9.30 -7.95
N THR A 42 0.29 -10.37 -8.03
CA THR A 42 -0.24 -11.75 -8.09
C THR A 42 -0.66 -12.30 -6.73
N SER A 43 -0.36 -11.61 -5.62
CA SER A 43 -0.73 -12.03 -4.27
C SER A 43 -0.91 -10.83 -3.35
N GLU A 44 -1.77 -11.02 -2.34
CA GLU A 44 -2.00 -10.03 -1.28
C GLU A 44 -0.70 -9.68 -0.54
N ALA A 45 0.14 -10.68 -0.24
CA ALA A 45 1.43 -10.49 0.42
C ALA A 45 2.36 -9.54 -0.35
N LYS A 46 2.48 -9.71 -1.68
CA LYS A 46 3.29 -8.82 -2.51
C LYS A 46 2.73 -7.39 -2.56
N ALA A 47 1.40 -7.27 -2.62
CA ALA A 47 0.75 -5.98 -2.58
C ALA A 47 1.00 -5.28 -1.23
N PHE A 48 0.91 -6.04 -0.12
CA PHE A 48 1.16 -5.52 1.22
C PHE A 48 2.62 -5.09 1.42
N GLU A 49 3.60 -5.92 1.03
CA GLU A 49 5.02 -5.56 1.08
C GLU A 49 5.32 -4.29 0.28
N ASN A 50 4.69 -4.14 -0.89
CA ASN A 50 4.87 -2.95 -1.71
C ASN A 50 4.25 -1.70 -1.05
N ALA A 51 3.08 -1.84 -0.43
CA ALA A 51 2.44 -0.78 0.35
C ALA A 51 3.27 -0.37 1.57
N MET A 52 3.89 -1.33 2.27
CA MET A 52 4.83 -1.05 3.36
C MET A 52 6.05 -0.26 2.88
N ASN A 53 6.64 -0.65 1.74
CA ASN A 53 7.73 0.12 1.12
C ASN A 53 7.28 1.54 0.75
N ALA A 54 6.03 1.73 0.34
CA ALA A 54 5.49 3.06 0.06
C ALA A 54 5.36 3.90 1.34
N ILE A 55 5.00 3.29 2.47
CA ILE A 55 5.04 3.95 3.77
C ILE A 55 6.46 4.36 4.12
N ASP A 56 7.43 3.45 4.00
CA ASP A 56 8.82 3.75 4.33
C ASP A 56 9.34 4.91 3.49
N ARG A 57 8.97 5.00 2.20
CA ARG A 57 9.29 6.15 1.34
C ARG A 57 8.62 7.44 1.82
N ASN A 58 7.36 7.39 2.21
CA ASN A 58 6.63 8.53 2.76
C ASN A 58 7.18 8.99 4.12
N VAL A 59 7.71 8.07 4.93
CA VAL A 59 8.31 8.36 6.24
C VAL A 59 9.74 8.88 6.09
N THR A 60 10.55 8.26 5.22
CA THR A 60 11.96 8.63 5.02
C THR A 60 12.15 9.88 4.16
N GLY A 61 11.12 10.35 3.45
CA GLY A 61 11.10 11.71 2.91
C GLY A 61 12.08 11.98 1.77
N TYR A 62 12.37 11.03 0.89
CA TYR A 62 13.06 11.34 -0.37
C TYR A 62 12.07 11.94 -1.39
N GLY A 63 11.77 13.22 -1.19
CA GLY A 63 10.90 14.00 -2.05
C GLY A 63 10.73 15.41 -1.52
N SER A 64 11.85 16.12 -1.41
CA SER A 64 11.93 17.56 -1.19
C SER A 64 10.85 18.31 -1.98
N ARG A 65 10.03 19.09 -1.29
CA ARG A 65 9.50 20.38 -1.76
C ARG A 65 9.03 21.20 -0.58
#